data_AF-A0A6X8QSE3-F1
#
_entry.id   AF-A0A6X8QSE3-F1
#
_cell.length_a   1.000
_cell.length_b   1.000
_cell.length_c   1.000
_cell.angle_alpha   90.00
_cell.angle_beta   90.00
_cell.angle_gamma   90.00
#
_symmetry.space_group_name_H-M   'P 1'
#
loop_
_entity.id
_entity.type
_entity.pdbx_description
1 polymer ?
#
loop_
_entity_poly.entity_id
_entity_poly.type
_entity_poly.pdbx_seq_one_letter_code
_entity_poly.pdbx_strand_id
1 'polypeptide(L)'
;MIKLLSEVAEVTGGHTFRTKAEAASGHVRLLQIKDIQEGILTDFSALPFADIQPEKLKINLQTNDILLPLRGERIPAMMIVNQQSTLVTTTNQIAVIRVNSLLINPEYLYY
;
A
#
# COMPACT_ATOMS: atom_id res chain seq x y z
N MET A 1 26.91 3.88 -11.05
CA MET A 1 26.98 3.02 -9.85
C MET A 1 25.57 2.51 -9.59
N ILE A 2 25.39 1.19 -9.47
CA ILE A 2 24.08 0.59 -9.17
C ILE A 2 23.84 0.73 -7.66
N LYS A 3 22.66 1.19 -7.25
CA LYS A 3 22.22 1.22 -5.85
C LYS A 3 21.26 0.06 -5.59
N LEU A 4 21.31 -0.48 -4.38
CA LEU A 4 20.29 -1.41 -3.87
C LEU A 4 19.01 -0.65 -3.55
N LEU A 5 17.85 -1.29 -3.72
CA LEU A 5 16.56 -0.70 -3.38
C LEU A 5 16.51 -0.29 -1.89
N SER A 6 17.11 -1.08 -1.01
CA SER A 6 17.19 -0.82 0.43
C SER A 6 17.98 0.46 0.77
N GLU A 7 18.77 1.01 -0.14
CA GLU A 7 19.46 2.28 0.06
C GLU A 7 18.55 3.49 -0.18
N VAL A 8 17.40 3.31 -0.85
CA VAL A 8 16.52 4.41 -1.28
C VAL A 8 15.05 4.21 -0.89
N ALA A 9 14.66 3.04 -0.38
CA ALA A 9 13.31 2.73 0.04
C ALA A 9 13.27 1.67 1.15
N GLU A 10 12.20 1.69 1.95
CA GLU A 10 11.85 0.62 2.89
C GLU A 10 10.82 -0.30 2.25
N VAL A 11 10.99 -1.62 2.36
CA VAL A 11 10.02 -2.60 1.84
C VAL A 11 9.41 -3.36 3.00
N THR A 12 8.09 -3.29 3.13
CA THR A 12 7.34 -3.97 4.21
C THR A 12 6.17 -4.76 3.63
N GLY A 13 5.66 -5.73 4.38
CA GLY A 13 4.38 -6.36 4.09
C GLY A 13 3.24 -5.64 4.81
N GLY A 14 2.02 -5.75 4.28
CA GLY A 14 0.83 -5.30 4.98
C GLY A 14 0.46 -6.11 6.23
N HIS A 15 -0.75 -5.87 6.72
CA HIS A 15 -1.28 -6.52 7.92
C HIS A 15 -1.65 -7.99 7.71
N THR A 16 -1.29 -8.82 8.70
CA THR A 16 -1.82 -10.18 8.83
C THR A 16 -3.12 -10.13 9.62
N PHE A 17 -4.25 -10.38 8.95
CA PHE A 17 -5.55 -10.56 9.60
C PHE A 17 -5.73 -12.05 9.91
N ARG A 18 -6.02 -12.38 11.18
CA ARG A 18 -6.26 -13.79 11.61
C ARG A 18 -7.68 -14.25 11.33
N THR A 19 -8.60 -13.31 11.17
CA THR A 19 -10.01 -13.48 10.85
C THR A 19 -10.30 -12.76 9.52
N LYS A 20 -11.58 -12.52 9.22
CA LYS A 20 -11.97 -11.72 8.05
C LYS A 20 -11.28 -10.34 8.10
N ALA A 21 -10.64 -9.95 7.00
CA ALA A 21 -9.97 -8.65 6.92
C ALA A 21 -10.97 -7.50 6.69
N GLU A 22 -12.09 -7.77 6.02
CA GLU A 22 -13.12 -6.78 5.70
C GLU A 22 -14.18 -6.67 6.81
N ALA A 23 -14.57 -5.44 7.12
CA ALA A 23 -15.67 -5.08 8.02
C ALA A 23 -16.80 -4.35 7.27
N ALA A 24 -18.02 -4.41 7.80
CA ALA A 24 -19.18 -3.71 7.22
C ALA A 24 -19.10 -2.18 7.37
N SER A 25 -18.40 -1.70 8.41
CA SER A 25 -18.19 -0.29 8.72
C SER A 25 -16.87 -0.12 9.47
N GLY A 26 -16.22 1.04 9.36
CA GLY A 26 -14.98 1.31 10.09
C GLY A 26 -14.38 2.66 9.78
N HIS A 27 -13.17 2.89 10.28
CA HIS A 27 -12.41 4.14 10.09
C HIS A 27 -11.21 3.97 9.16
N VAL A 28 -10.85 2.73 8.84
CA VAL A 28 -9.67 2.38 8.03
C VAL A 28 -10.15 1.68 6.77
N ARG A 29 -9.74 2.15 5.60
CA ARG A 29 -9.97 1.48 4.32
C ARG A 29 -9.00 0.32 4.14
N LEU A 30 -9.48 -0.76 3.53
CA LEU A 30 -8.69 -1.94 3.23
C LEU A 30 -8.46 -2.04 1.74
N LEU A 31 -7.19 -1.98 1.35
CA LEU A 31 -6.72 -2.26 0.00
C LEU A 31 -6.27 -3.73 -0.06
N GLN A 32 -6.86 -4.51 -0.95
CA GLN A 32 -6.61 -5.95 -1.07
C GLN A 32 -5.85 -6.26 -2.35
N ILE A 33 -5.29 -7.47 -2.45
CA ILE A 33 -4.49 -7.89 -3.61
C ILE A 33 -5.27 -7.80 -4.93
N LYS A 34 -6.58 -8.05 -4.91
CA LYS A 34 -7.48 -7.94 -6.07
C LYS A 34 -7.65 -6.50 -6.58
N ASP A 35 -7.36 -5.51 -5.73
CA ASP A 35 -7.50 -4.09 -6.04
C ASP A 35 -6.20 -3.51 -6.63
N ILE A 36 -5.10 -4.30 -6.65
CA ILE A 36 -3.84 -3.86 -7.26
C ILE A 36 -3.96 -3.92 -8.79
N GLN A 37 -3.75 -2.77 -9.41
CA GLN A 37 -3.72 -2.59 -10.85
C GLN A 37 -2.58 -1.65 -11.24
N GLU A 38 -2.12 -1.72 -12.48
CA GLU A 38 -1.12 -0.78 -12.97
C GLU A 38 -1.67 0.65 -12.96
N GLY A 39 -0.92 1.60 -12.42
CA GLY A 39 -1.27 3.02 -12.41
C GLY A 39 -1.24 3.65 -11.03
N ILE A 40 -1.98 4.74 -10.89
CA ILE A 40 -2.06 5.55 -9.68
C ILE A 40 -3.44 5.42 -9.05
N LEU A 41 -3.51 5.08 -7.77
CA LEU A 41 -4.75 5.06 -6.99
C LEU A 41 -4.89 6.35 -6.20
N THR A 42 -5.96 7.10 -6.48
CA THR A 42 -6.25 8.41 -5.87
C THR A 42 -7.53 8.44 -5.03
N ASP A 43 -8.48 7.53 -5.29
CA ASP A 43 -9.76 7.43 -4.58
C ASP A 43 -9.86 6.09 -3.83
N PHE A 44 -10.14 6.18 -2.53
CA PHE A 44 -10.27 5.04 -1.61
C PHE A 44 -11.72 4.82 -1.17
N SER A 45 -12.67 5.61 -1.67
CA SER A 45 -14.07 5.61 -1.24
C SER A 45 -14.77 4.26 -1.49
N ALA A 46 -14.40 3.59 -2.58
CA ALA A 46 -14.92 2.30 -2.99
C ALA A 46 -14.28 1.11 -2.25
N LEU A 47 -13.17 1.32 -1.54
CA LEU A 47 -12.52 0.25 -0.79
C LEU A 47 -13.36 -0.18 0.42
N PRO A 48 -13.42 -1.48 0.75
CA PRO A 48 -14.06 -1.94 1.98
C PRO A 48 -13.36 -1.38 3.21
N PHE A 49 -14.00 -1.47 4.37
CA PHE A 49 -13.34 -1.15 5.63
C PHE A 49 -12.51 -2.34 6.12
N ALA A 50 -11.37 -2.05 6.75
CA ALA A 50 -10.58 -3.04 7.45
C ALA A 50 -11.20 -3.34 8.83
N ASP A 51 -11.23 -4.61 9.23
CA ASP A 51 -11.54 -5.04 10.60
C ASP A 51 -10.33 -4.80 11.52
N ILE A 52 -9.96 -3.52 11.67
CA ILE A 52 -8.87 -3.07 12.52
C ILE A 52 -9.18 -1.68 13.05
N GLN A 53 -8.83 -1.47 14.32
CA GLN A 53 -8.93 -0.15 14.92
C GLN A 53 -7.71 0.71 14.53
N PRO A 54 -7.88 2.03 14.30
CA PRO A 54 -6.79 2.93 13.90
C PRO A 54 -5.55 2.87 14.78
N GLU A 55 -5.71 2.72 16.10
CA GLU A 55 -4.60 2.64 17.05
C GLU A 55 -3.76 1.35 16.94
N LYS A 56 -4.26 0.33 16.22
CA LYS A 56 -3.55 -0.93 15.97
C LYS A 56 -2.88 -0.97 14.59
N LEU A 57 -2.95 0.12 13.84
CA LEU A 57 -2.37 0.21 12.51
C LEU A 57 -0.84 0.17 12.60
N LYS A 58 -0.25 -0.79 11.90
CA LYS A 58 1.20 -0.91 11.72
C LYS A 58 1.63 -0.26 10.42
N ILE A 59 0.79 -0.40 9.39
CA ILE A 59 0.99 0.17 8.06
C ILE A 59 -0.20 1.04 7.72
N ASN A 60 0.03 2.35 7.72
CA ASN A 60 -0.81 3.32 7.01
C ASN A 60 -0.17 3.57 5.65
N LEU A 61 -0.94 3.42 4.57
CA LEU A 61 -0.47 3.75 3.23
C LEU A 61 -0.39 5.27 3.06
N GLN A 62 0.69 5.72 2.45
CA GLN A 62 1.04 7.12 2.27
C GLN A 62 1.13 7.44 0.78
N THR A 63 0.97 8.71 0.46
CA THR A 63 1.31 9.21 -0.89
C THR A 63 2.73 8.80 -1.25
N ASN A 64 2.92 8.34 -2.49
CA ASN A 64 4.16 7.82 -3.05
C ASN A 64 4.58 6.42 -2.56
N ASP A 65 3.77 5.75 -1.75
CA ASP A 65 3.97 4.31 -1.56
C ASP A 65 3.71 3.58 -2.89
N ILE A 66 4.62 2.67 -3.25
CA ILE A 66 4.47 1.77 -4.38
C ILE A 66 4.07 0.40 -3.85
N LEU A 67 3.02 -0.18 -4.43
CA LEU A 67 2.44 -1.45 -4.05
C LEU A 67 2.70 -2.50 -5.11
N LEU A 68 3.12 -3.69 -4.67
CA LEU A 68 3.29 -4.87 -5.51
C LEU A 68 2.55 -6.06 -4.91
N PRO A 69 1.82 -6.85 -5.71
CA PRO A 69 1.26 -8.10 -5.23
C PRO A 69 2.40 -9.11 -5.03
N LEU A 70 2.40 -9.80 -3.88
CA LEU A 70 3.40 -10.82 -3.57
C LEU A 70 3.06 -12.21 -4.14
N ARG A 71 1.92 -12.32 -4.84
CA ARG A 71 1.39 -13.57 -5.41
C ARG A 71 0.63 -13.26 -6.71
N GLY A 72 0.47 -14.29 -7.55
CA GLY A 72 -0.20 -14.19 -8.84
C GLY A 72 0.79 -14.27 -10.01
N GLU A 73 0.26 -14.40 -11.22
CA GLU A 73 1.07 -14.50 -12.45
C GLU A 73 1.59 -13.15 -12.93
N ARG A 74 0.89 -12.06 -12.58
CA ARG A 74 1.24 -10.69 -12.92
C ARG A 74 1.63 -9.92 -11.66
N ILE A 75 2.57 -9.01 -11.82
CA ILE A 75 3.06 -8.13 -10.74
C ILE A 75 2.84 -6.67 -11.19
N PRO A 76 1.59 -6.21 -11.35
CA PRO A 76 1.33 -4.79 -11.59
C PRO A 76 1.86 -3.94 -10.44
N ALA A 77 2.52 -2.84 -10.78
CA ALA A 77 2.90 -1.81 -9.82
C ALA A 77 1.80 -0.77 -9.71
N MET A 78 1.42 -0.42 -8.49
CA MET A 78 0.44 0.64 -8.23
C MET A 78 1.03 1.67 -7.28
N MET A 79 0.93 2.95 -7.61
CA MET A 79 1.37 4.03 -6.72
C MET A 79 0.17 4.68 -6.04
N ILE A 80 0.32 5.03 -4.77
CA ILE A 80 -0.74 5.68 -3.97
C ILE A 80 -0.58 7.19 -4.00
N VAL A 81 -1.69 7.92 -4.17
CA VAL A 81 -1.76 9.37 -3.91
C VAL A 81 -2.95 9.63 -2.99
N ASN A 82 -2.67 9.91 -1.71
CA ASN A 82 -3.68 10.07 -0.67
C ASN A 82 -3.79 11.53 -0.22
N GLN A 83 -4.53 12.34 -0.99
CA GLN A 83 -4.71 13.77 -0.73
C GLN A 83 -5.63 14.07 0.46
N GLN A 84 -6.55 13.15 0.77
CA GLN A 84 -7.59 13.34 1.79
C GLN A 84 -7.16 12.83 3.18
N SER A 85 -5.90 12.41 3.35
CA SER A 85 -5.40 11.80 4.59
C SER A 85 -6.29 10.65 5.09
N THR A 86 -6.87 9.88 4.16
CA THR A 86 -7.70 8.71 4.49
C THR A 86 -6.82 7.66 5.16
N LEU A 87 -7.26 7.06 6.26
CA LEU A 87 -6.55 5.91 6.82
C LEU A 87 -6.77 4.72 5.91
N VAL A 88 -5.70 4.22 5.28
CA VAL A 88 -5.75 3.09 4.37
C VAL A 88 -4.68 2.10 4.77
N THR A 89 -5.04 0.83 4.84
CA THR A 89 -4.09 -0.26 5.09
C THR A 89 -4.24 -1.33 4.04
N THR A 90 -3.31 -2.29 4.07
CA THR A 90 -3.30 -3.40 3.13
C THR A 90 -3.02 -4.72 3.85
N THR A 91 -3.28 -5.82 3.17
CA THR A 91 -2.98 -7.17 3.66
C THR A 91 -1.52 -7.55 3.43
N ASN A 92 -1.02 -8.55 4.17
CA ASN A 92 0.33 -9.10 4.01
C ASN A 92 0.59 -9.80 2.66
N GLN A 93 -0.39 -9.81 1.75
CA GLN A 93 -0.24 -10.28 0.37
C GLN A 93 0.29 -9.20 -0.58
N ILE A 94 0.48 -7.98 -0.08
CA ILE A 94 0.98 -6.83 -0.82
C ILE A 94 2.25 -6.33 -0.14
N ALA A 95 3.29 -6.11 -0.94
CA ALA A 95 4.47 -5.38 -0.54
C ALA A 95 4.20 -3.88 -0.66
N VAL A 96 4.63 -3.13 0.36
CA VAL A 96 4.61 -1.67 0.41
C VAL A 96 6.05 -1.20 0.34
N ILE A 97 6.39 -0.51 -0.75
CA ILE A 97 7.69 0.13 -0.95
C ILE A 97 7.51 1.60 -0.59
N ARG A 98 8.05 2.00 0.56
CA ARG A 98 8.06 3.38 1.01
C ARG A 98 9.31 4.08 0.52
N VAL A 99 9.13 4.98 -0.44
CA VAL A 99 10.24 5.66 -1.11
C VAL A 99 10.80 6.79 -0.24
N ASN A 100 12.12 6.82 -0.06
CA ASN A 100 12.77 8.00 0.52
C ASN A 100 12.89 9.08 -0.57
N SER A 101 11.92 10.00 -0.58
CA SER A 101 11.82 11.07 -1.59
C SER A 101 12.99 12.07 -1.57
N LEU A 102 13.85 12.04 -0.53
CA LEU A 102 15.09 12.83 -0.48
C LEU A 102 16.22 12.21 -1.30
N LEU A 103 16.14 10.90 -1.58
CA LEU A 103 17.18 10.12 -2.25
C LEU A 103 16.82 9.76 -3.69
N ILE A 104 15.52 9.65 -4.00
CA ILE A 104 15.03 9.27 -5.32
C ILE A 104 13.63 9.85 -5.57
N ASN A 105 13.34 10.21 -6.81
CA ASN A 105 11.98 10.58 -7.21
C ASN A 105 11.08 9.32 -7.20
N PRO A 106 9.95 9.30 -6.47
CA PRO A 106 9.06 8.14 -6.43
C PRO A 106 8.49 7.72 -7.80
N GLU A 107 8.16 8.67 -8.67
CA GLU A 107 7.70 8.36 -10.03
C GLU A 107 8.78 7.66 -10.84
N TYR A 108 10.05 8.07 -10.67
CA TYR A 108 11.18 7.39 -11.31
C TYR A 108 11.35 5.95 -10.81
N LEU A 109 11.08 5.67 -9.54
CA LEU A 109 11.14 4.31 -9.01
C LEU A 109 9.92 3.46 -9.40
N TYR A 110 8.81 4.09 -9.73
CA TYR A 110 7.56 3.44 -10.15
C TYR A 110 7.63 2.90 -11.59
N TYR A 111 8.27 3.63 -12.51
CA TYR A 111 8.44 3.25 -13.93
C TYR A 111 9.62 2.30 -14.16
#